data_AF-A0A1F7UZG9-F1
#
_entry.id   AF-A0A1F7UZG9-F1
#
_cell.length_a   1.000
_cell.length_b   1.000
_cell.length_c   1.000
_cell.angle_alpha   90.00
_cell.angle_beta   90.00
_cell.angle_gamma   90.00
#
_symmetry.space_group_name_H-M   'P 1'
#
loop_
_entity.id
_entity.type
_entity.pdbx_description
1 polymer ?
#
loop_
_entity_poly.entity_id
_entity_poly.type
_entity_poly.pdbx_seq_one_letter_code
_entity_poly.pdbx_strand_id
1 'polypeptide(L)'
;MARNPLLLDLKTVKKDDYHVVAVFKRHSLWGAISKTNHAVLRYREPLYRNIHELVMSYFHEYFMNDGKKTLKEYSRPINLARFIKRNWTITEDDVWYISDYLDQVPHYKILNCSNAATLRRADPIEIRAGKLVRERRP
;
A
#
# COMPACT_ATOMS: atom_id res chain seq x y z
N MET A 1 3.06 25.36 -3.07
CA MET A 1 2.48 25.00 -1.75
C MET A 1 3.03 23.65 -1.33
N ALA A 2 3.63 23.56 -0.14
CA ALA A 2 4.14 22.32 0.41
C ALA A 2 2.97 21.35 0.70
N ARG A 3 3.12 20.08 0.31
CA ARG A 3 2.15 19.02 0.63
C ARG A 3 2.62 18.26 1.85
N ASN A 4 1.68 17.83 2.71
CA ASN A 4 2.01 16.99 3.85
C ASN A 4 2.60 15.65 3.36
N PRO A 5 3.74 15.18 3.92
CA PRO A 5 4.31 13.88 3.59
C PRO A 5 3.51 12.78 4.28
N LEU A 6 2.49 12.27 3.59
CA LEU A 6 1.58 11.27 4.12
C LEU A 6 1.95 9.87 3.60
N LEU A 7 2.14 8.93 4.52
CA LEU A 7 2.25 7.51 4.20
C LEU A 7 1.01 6.74 4.62
N LEU A 8 0.70 5.70 3.86
CA LEU A 8 -0.35 4.73 4.12
C LEU A 8 0.28 3.34 4.12
N ASP A 9 0.10 2.59 5.20
CA ASP A 9 0.61 1.23 5.31
C ASP A 9 -0.48 0.22 4.92
N LEU A 10 -0.11 -0.74 4.07
CA LEU A 10 -0.96 -1.81 3.53
C LEU A 10 -0.41 -3.16 3.99
N LYS A 11 -1.19 -3.87 4.79
CA LYS A 11 -0.82 -5.17 5.32
C LYS A 11 -1.49 -6.30 4.55
N THR A 12 -0.66 -7.25 4.14
CA THR A 12 -1.06 -8.47 3.44
C THR A 12 -1.04 -9.66 4.40
N VAL A 13 -1.31 -10.87 3.90
CA VAL A 13 -1.04 -12.10 4.66
C VAL A 13 0.46 -12.27 4.87
N LYS A 14 0.89 -12.94 5.94
CA LYS A 14 2.32 -13.14 6.30
C LYS A 14 3.21 -13.75 5.21
N LYS A 15 2.63 -14.39 4.19
CA LYS A 15 3.34 -15.04 3.08
C LYS A 15 3.59 -14.10 1.89
N ASP A 16 3.09 -12.88 1.97
CA ASP A 16 3.22 -11.84 0.96
C ASP A 16 3.88 -10.60 1.58
N ASP A 17 4.41 -9.72 0.74
CA ASP A 17 5.13 -8.54 1.19
C ASP A 17 4.15 -7.44 1.64
N TYR A 18 4.48 -6.74 2.71
CA TYR A 18 3.76 -5.52 3.12
C TYR A 18 4.15 -4.36 2.21
N HIS A 19 3.29 -3.34 2.13
CA HIS A 19 3.52 -2.25 1.20
C HIS A 19 3.14 -0.90 1.79
N VAL A 20 4.06 0.06 1.70
CA VAL A 20 3.82 1.43 2.12
C VAL A 20 3.73 2.32 0.88
N VAL A 21 2.68 3.13 0.81
CA VAL A 21 2.44 4.06 -0.30
C VAL A 21 2.38 5.50 0.19
N ALA A 22 2.89 6.42 -0.62
CA ALA A 22 2.75 7.85 -0.37
C ALA A 22 1.41 8.34 -0.90
N VAL A 23 0.55 8.88 -0.04
CA VAL A 23 -0.78 9.36 -0.43
C VAL A 23 -0.82 10.87 -0.49
N PHE A 24 -1.65 11.42 -1.38
CA PHE A 24 -1.81 12.85 -1.52
C PHE A 24 -3.26 13.20 -1.86
N LYS A 25 -3.63 14.46 -1.68
CA LYS A 25 -4.92 15.00 -2.14
C LYS A 25 -4.75 16.04 -3.24
N ARG A 26 -5.64 16.02 -4.23
CA ARG A 26 -5.89 17.14 -5.16
C ARG A 26 -7.40 17.31 -5.30
N HIS A 27 -7.89 18.55 -5.23
CA HIS A 27 -9.32 18.87 -5.32
C HIS A 27 -10.19 17.98 -4.41
N SER A 28 -9.75 17.79 -3.16
CA SER A 28 -10.39 16.93 -2.15
C SER A 28 -10.43 15.42 -2.44
N LEU A 29 -9.85 14.96 -3.54
CA LEU A 29 -9.74 13.56 -3.91
C LEU A 29 -8.35 13.01 -3.61
N TRP A 30 -8.30 11.77 -3.14
CA TRP A 30 -7.09 11.03 -2.80
C TRP A 30 -6.48 10.37 -4.01
N GLY A 31 -5.15 10.42 -4.13
CA GLY A 31 -4.33 9.63 -5.04
C GLY A 31 -3.11 9.08 -4.30
N ALA A 32 -2.29 8.29 -4.99
CA ALA A 32 -1.11 7.67 -4.40
C ALA A 32 0.05 7.49 -5.37
N ILE A 33 1.26 7.47 -4.81
CA ILE A 33 2.53 7.19 -5.48
C ILE A 33 3.26 6.11 -4.67
N SER A 34 3.78 5.10 -5.34
CA SER A 34 4.57 4.04 -4.71
C SER A 34 5.75 3.63 -5.59
N LYS A 35 6.70 2.92 -4.98
CA LYS A 35 7.76 2.18 -5.67
C LYS A 35 7.53 0.70 -5.41
N THR A 36 7.32 -0.06 -6.47
CA THR A 36 7.12 -1.51 -6.39
C THR A 36 7.89 -2.22 -7.50
N ASN A 37 8.17 -3.51 -7.31
CA ASN A 37 8.65 -4.37 -8.37
C ASN A 37 7.51 -4.92 -9.25
N HIS A 38 6.27 -4.94 -8.73
CA HIS A 38 5.10 -5.39 -9.48
C HIS A 38 4.68 -4.38 -10.55
N ALA A 39 4.06 -4.88 -11.62
CA ALA A 39 3.68 -4.10 -12.79
C ALA A 39 2.65 -2.98 -12.51
N VAL A 40 1.77 -3.14 -11.52
CA VAL A 40 0.50 -2.36 -11.45
C VAL A 40 0.32 -1.50 -10.20
N LEU A 41 1.15 -1.68 -9.15
CA LEU A 41 0.93 -1.03 -7.85
C LEU A 41 1.49 0.40 -7.71
N ARG A 42 1.94 1.04 -8.80
CA ARG A 42 2.75 2.28 -8.78
C ARG A 42 1.97 3.56 -8.47
N TYR A 43 1.10 3.98 -9.38
CA TYR A 43 0.44 5.28 -9.30
C TYR A 43 -1.08 5.13 -9.30
N ARG A 44 -1.75 6.01 -8.57
CA ARG A 44 -3.21 6.16 -8.52
C ARG A 44 -3.57 7.62 -8.68
N GLU A 45 -4.36 7.91 -9.71
CA GLU A 45 -4.89 9.25 -9.94
C GLU A 45 -5.72 9.72 -8.73
N PRO A 46 -5.78 11.04 -8.45
CA PRO A 46 -6.57 11.58 -7.36
C PRO A 46 -8.07 11.56 -7.69
N LEU A 47 -8.68 10.37 -7.63
CA LEU A 47 -10.09 10.13 -7.99
C LEU A 47 -10.93 9.65 -6.80
N TYR A 48 -10.30 9.25 -5.70
CA TYR A 48 -10.98 8.52 -4.61
C TYR A 48 -11.42 9.48 -3.51
N ARG A 49 -12.67 9.38 -3.04
CA ARG A 49 -13.22 10.32 -2.05
C ARG A 49 -12.65 10.10 -0.65
N ASN A 50 -12.30 8.85 -0.35
CA ASN A 50 -11.75 8.44 0.94
C ASN A 50 -10.63 7.40 0.76
N ILE A 51 -9.90 7.13 1.84
CA ILE A 51 -8.78 6.18 1.83
C ILE A 51 -9.23 4.76 1.55
N HIS A 52 -10.42 4.37 2.04
CA HIS A 52 -10.95 3.04 1.77
C HIS A 52 -11.16 2.80 0.27
N GLU A 53 -11.77 3.74 -0.44
CA GLU A 53 -11.92 3.68 -1.91
C GLU A 53 -10.56 3.61 -2.63
N LEU A 54 -9.58 4.40 -2.21
CA LEU A 54 -8.22 4.33 -2.74
C LEU A 54 -7.61 2.94 -2.51
N VAL A 55 -7.77 2.36 -1.33
CA VAL A 55 -7.27 1.02 -0.99
C VAL A 55 -7.99 -0.06 -1.81
N MET A 56 -9.30 0.07 -2.05
CA MET A 56 -10.03 -0.85 -2.92
C MET A 56 -9.47 -0.89 -4.35
N SER A 57 -8.94 0.23 -4.85
CA SER A 57 -8.29 0.29 -6.17
C SER A 57 -7.04 -0.59 -6.29
N TYR A 58 -6.45 -0.99 -5.17
CA TYR A 58 -5.31 -1.90 -5.13
C TYR A 58 -5.74 -3.36 -4.92
N PHE A 59 -6.88 -3.59 -4.26
CA PHE A 59 -7.25 -4.88 -3.70
C PHE A 59 -7.13 -6.07 -4.67
N HIS A 60 -7.61 -5.90 -5.91
CA HIS A 60 -7.59 -6.99 -6.90
C HIS A 60 -6.20 -7.33 -7.42
N GLU A 61 -5.23 -6.44 -7.27
CA GLU A 61 -3.85 -6.59 -7.73
C GLU A 61 -2.96 -7.29 -6.70
N TYR A 62 -3.44 -7.42 -5.45
CA TYR A 62 -2.77 -8.17 -4.38
C TYR A 62 -3.19 -9.64 -4.39
N PHE A 63 -2.36 -10.48 -5.01
CA PHE A 63 -2.51 -11.93 -5.00
C PHE A 63 -1.18 -12.66 -5.18
N MET A 64 -1.11 -13.89 -4.69
CA MET A 64 0.04 -14.79 -4.93
C MET A 64 -0.10 -15.58 -6.24
N ASN A 65 0.94 -16.34 -6.60
CA ASN A 65 0.94 -17.23 -7.76
C ASN A 65 -0.14 -18.32 -7.74
N ASP A 66 -0.75 -18.63 -6.58
CA ASP A 66 -1.90 -19.53 -6.47
C ASP A 66 -3.26 -18.81 -6.67
N GLY A 67 -3.22 -17.50 -6.94
CA GLY A 67 -4.36 -16.63 -7.16
C GLY A 67 -5.08 -16.17 -5.89
N LYS A 68 -4.66 -16.58 -4.69
CA LYS A 68 -5.30 -16.14 -3.44
C LYS A 68 -5.04 -14.66 -3.20
N LYS A 69 -6.11 -13.91 -2.88
CA LYS A 69 -6.04 -12.48 -2.55
C LYS A 69 -5.40 -12.26 -1.19
N THR A 70 -4.45 -11.33 -1.12
CA THR A 70 -3.55 -11.21 0.04
C THR A 70 -3.72 -9.95 0.84
N LEU A 71 -4.19 -8.83 0.26
CA LEU A 71 -4.39 -7.58 0.99
C LEU A 71 -5.50 -7.72 2.05
N LYS A 72 -5.22 -7.37 3.30
CA LYS A 72 -6.13 -7.56 4.44
C LYS A 72 -6.49 -6.28 5.15
N GLU A 73 -5.50 -5.43 5.40
CA GLU A 73 -5.67 -4.28 6.29
C GLU A 73 -4.91 -3.07 5.77
N TYR A 74 -5.34 -1.88 6.21
CA TYR A 74 -4.66 -0.63 5.89
C TYR A 74 -4.70 0.33 7.08
N SER A 75 -3.67 1.16 7.22
CA SER A 75 -3.62 2.19 8.27
C SER A 75 -4.47 3.41 7.90
N ARG A 76 -4.61 4.37 8.83
CA ARG A 76 -4.91 5.76 8.45
C ARG A 76 -3.67 6.42 7.82
N PRO A 77 -3.82 7.53 7.06
CA PRO A 77 -2.68 8.30 6.59
C PRO A 77 -1.85 8.86 7.75
N ILE A 78 -0.54 8.64 7.72
CA ILE A 78 0.43 9.07 8.73
C ILE A 78 1.27 10.20 8.17
N ASN A 79 1.19 11.37 8.80
CA ASN A 79 2.01 12.53 8.44
C ASN A 79 3.42 12.41 9.04
N LEU A 80 4.43 12.26 8.17
CA LEU A 80 5.83 12.15 8.56
C LEU A 80 6.44 13.46 9.10
N ALA A 81 5.76 14.60 8.97
CA ALA A 81 6.18 15.84 9.62
C ALA A 81 6.34 15.68 11.14
N ARG A 82 5.70 14.68 11.76
CA ARG A 82 5.90 14.32 13.17
C ARG A 82 7.35 13.92 13.51
N PHE A 83 8.10 13.42 12.53
CA PHE A 83 9.49 13.00 12.68
C PHE A 83 10.49 14.08 12.26
N ILE A 84 10.04 15.28 11.91
CA ILE A 84 10.91 16.33 11.35
C ILE A 84 12.09 16.68 12.27
N LYS A 85 11.89 16.61 13.59
CA LYS A 85 12.95 16.85 14.60
C LYS A 85 14.09 15.83 14.54
N ARG A 86 13.90 14.69 13.87
CA ARG A 86 14.91 13.65 13.65
C ARG A 86 15.57 13.78 12.27
N ASN A 87 15.34 14.88 11.54
CA ASN A 87 15.91 15.16 10.22
C ASN A 87 15.74 14.03 9.20
N TRP A 88 14.62 13.30 9.29
CA TRP A 88 14.37 12.09 8.49
C TRP A 88 14.46 12.31 6.97
N THR A 89 14.28 13.53 6.49
CA THR A 89 14.31 13.88 5.07
C THR A 89 15.71 14.02 4.49
N ILE A 90 16.72 14.23 5.32
CA ILE A 90 18.10 14.57 4.89
C ILE A 90 19.16 13.70 5.57
N THR A 91 18.78 12.92 6.58
CA THR A 91 19.72 12.04 7.28
C THR A 91 20.20 10.93 6.35
N GLU A 92 21.47 10.56 6.48
CA GLU A 92 22.06 9.37 5.84
C GLU A 92 21.85 8.12 6.70
N ASP A 93 21.48 8.30 7.98
CA ASP A 93 21.17 7.20 8.89
C ASP A 93 19.87 6.49 8.52
N ASP A 94 19.78 5.21 8.88
CA ASP A 94 18.56 4.44 8.70
C ASP A 94 17.37 5.02 9.48
N VAL A 95 16.23 5.12 8.82
CA VAL A 95 14.97 5.64 9.38
C VAL A 95 14.01 4.53 9.83
N TRP A 96 14.53 3.39 10.32
CA TRP A 96 13.75 2.21 10.73
C TRP A 96 12.60 2.53 11.69
N TYR A 97 12.79 3.52 12.56
CA TYR A 97 11.75 3.99 13.49
C TYR A 97 10.46 4.47 12.80
N ILE A 98 10.51 4.87 11.52
CA ILE A 98 9.31 5.19 10.75
C ILE A 98 8.55 3.91 10.41
N SER A 99 9.26 2.87 9.97
CA SER A 99 8.66 1.55 9.71
C SER A 99 8.05 0.97 10.98
N ASP A 100 8.81 0.97 12.08
CA ASP A 100 8.35 0.47 13.38
C ASP A 100 7.08 1.21 13.84
N TYR A 101 7.03 2.53 13.59
CA TYR A 101 5.85 3.32 13.92
C TYR A 101 4.65 2.96 13.03
N LEU A 102 4.86 2.81 11.73
CA LEU A 102 3.80 2.41 10.79
C LEU A 102 3.24 1.03 11.14
N ASP A 103 4.07 0.09 11.60
CA ASP A 103 3.61 -1.24 12.00
C ASP A 103 2.70 -1.21 13.24
N GLN A 104 2.92 -0.25 14.14
CA GLN A 104 2.20 -0.11 15.42
C GLN A 104 0.91 0.71 15.35
N VAL A 105 0.71 1.54 14.32
CA VAL A 105 -0.52 2.33 14.24
C VAL A 105 -1.73 1.41 14.03
N PRO A 106 -2.95 1.82 14.39
CA PRO A 106 -4.13 1.02 14.13
C PRO A 106 -4.34 0.76 12.63
N HIS A 107 -4.58 -0.50 12.29
CA HIS A 107 -4.99 -0.96 10.97
C HIS A 107 -6.47 -1.33 10.95
N TYR A 108 -7.11 -1.05 9.82
CA TYR A 108 -8.51 -1.35 9.56
C TYR A 108 -8.62 -2.51 8.59
N LYS A 109 -9.43 -3.50 8.93
CA LYS A 109 -9.71 -4.65 8.05
C LYS A 109 -10.53 -4.20 6.84
N ILE A 110 -10.11 -4.63 5.66
CA ILE A 110 -10.83 -4.40 4.39
C ILE A 110 -12.11 -5.25 4.34
N LEU A 111 -12.04 -6.48 4.83
CA LEU A 111 -13.14 -7.44 4.81
C LEU A 111 -13.24 -8.16 6.16
N ASN A 112 -14.46 -8.57 6.51
CA ASN A 112 -14.67 -9.55 7.56
C ASN A 112 -14.31 -10.97 7.06
N CYS A 113 -14.23 -11.94 7.98
CA CYS A 113 -13.84 -13.31 7.65
C CYS A 113 -14.79 -13.98 6.66
N SER A 114 -16.09 -13.72 6.76
CA SER A 114 -17.11 -14.30 5.87
C SER A 114 -16.93 -13.85 4.43
N ASN A 115 -16.73 -12.56 4.19
CA ASN A 115 -16.47 -12.00 2.86
C ASN A 115 -15.11 -12.46 2.31
N ALA A 116 -14.10 -12.63 3.17
CA ALA A 116 -12.79 -13.11 2.74
C ALA A 116 -12.83 -14.56 2.22
N ALA A 117 -13.74 -15.39 2.74
CA ALA A 117 -13.89 -16.79 2.34
C ALA A 117 -14.53 -16.98 0.95
N THR A 118 -15.29 -15.99 0.47
CA THR A 118 -16.01 -16.04 -0.82
C THR A 118 -15.23 -15.43 -1.98
N LEU A 119 -14.02 -14.92 -1.74
CA LEU A 119 -13.21 -14.30 -2.78
C LEU A 119 -12.80 -15.31 -3.85
N ARG A 120 -13.05 -14.96 -5.11
CA ARG A 120 -12.48 -15.70 -6.23
C ARG A 120 -10.96 -15.64 -6.22
N ARG A 121 -10.34 -16.67 -6.79
CA ARG A 121 -8.92 -16.61 -7.15
C ARG A 121 -8.71 -15.63 -8.31
N ALA A 122 -7.50 -15.08 -8.39
CA ALA A 122 -7.04 -14.34 -9.54
C ALA A 122 -7.08 -15.23 -10.80
N ASP A 123 -7.41 -14.64 -11.93
CA ASP A 123 -7.47 -15.32 -13.22
C ASP A 123 -6.05 -15.75 -13.65
N PRO A 124 -5.88 -16.88 -14.36
CA PRO A 124 -4.59 -17.25 -14.93
C PRO A 124 -3.91 -16.14 -15.76
N ILE A 125 -4.66 -15.26 -16.42
CA ILE A 125 -4.08 -14.10 -17.12
C ILE A 125 -3.57 -13.04 -16.14
N GLU A 126 -4.31 -12.75 -15.06
CA GLU A 126 -3.89 -11.83 -13.99
C GLU A 126 -2.60 -12.35 -13.35
N ILE A 127 -2.52 -13.67 -13.08
CA ILE A 127 -1.32 -14.32 -12.50
C ILE A 127 -0.12 -14.21 -13.43
N ARG A 128 -0.30 -14.47 -14.73
CA ARG A 128 0.79 -14.34 -15.71
C ARG A 128 1.27 -12.90 -15.82
N ALA A 129 0.36 -11.93 -15.86
CA ALA A 129 0.70 -10.52 -15.90
C ALA A 129 1.42 -10.07 -14.61
N GLY A 130 1.01 -10.57 -13.44
CA GLY A 130 1.63 -10.26 -12.15
C GLY A 130 3.09 -10.68 -12.00
N LYS A 131 3.56 -11.62 -12.84
CA LYS A 131 4.97 -12.05 -12.92
C LYS A 131 5.86 -11.08 -13.69
N LEU A 132 5.29 -10.08 -14.36
CA LEU A 132 6.05 -9.00 -14.97
C LEU A 132 6.60 -8.11 -13.85
N VAL A 133 7.92 -8.13 -13.71
CA VAL A 133 8.65 -7.38 -12.68
C VAL A 133 9.68 -6.46 -13.33
N ARG A 134 9.96 -5.32 -12.69
CA ARG A 134 10.97 -4.36 -13.18
C ARG A 134 12.37 -4.95 -13.11
N GLU A 135 12.69 -5.57 -11.98
CA GLU A 135 14.00 -6.15 -11.68
C GLU A 135 13.79 -7.61 -11.26
N ARG A 136 14.53 -8.52 -11.88
CA ARG A 136 14.58 -9.92 -11.40
C ARG A 136 15.52 -9.96 -10.21
N ARG A 137 15.10 -10.61 -9.11
CA ARG A 137 16.04 -10.91 -8.02
C ARG A 137 17.19 -11.75 -8.62
N PRO A 138 18.45 -11.44 -8.29
CA PRO A 138 19.61 -12.17 -8.79
C PRO A 138 19.55 -13.66 -8.42
#